data_AF-A0A2N2XD37-F1
#
_entry.id   AF-A0A2N2XD37-F1
#
_cell.length_a   1.000
_cell.length_b   1.000
_cell.length_c   1.000
_cell.angle_alpha   90.00
_cell.angle_beta   90.00
_cell.angle_gamma   90.00
#
_symmetry.space_group_name_H-M   'P 1'
#
loop_
_entity.id
_entity.type
_entity.pdbx_description
1 polymer ?
#
loop_
_entity_poly.entity_id
_entity_poly.type
_entity_poly.pdbx_seq_one_letter_code
_entity_poly.pdbx_strand_id
1 'polypeptide(L)'
;MQNSRIKERTRAQESSGAIERLYISMRHIFTRGFYKPMGISGETLRESLLLLRPEIYGTIADEKVELNGLIYVIERLPIGIEECRFINLTSEEGFGKSHFKAIVPPKRKRNCYRIDKDQMNIEVTRGRSEIYDVLTHLTFLFIESHKIANKVLISEGNETNREWKKLEEVVLNNIKLTRDERDIMLAHLASILGRTFEETQLVHSILEEKNNPDRFFQIIFWLGTLAINEKVHDLKRTITFSPVLRERIGHHIYGEIWANNIKEVLLENDLMKRPIHIISANMHSVMNSIYAPVVLPKQIKDNDNISLFELLSDPENEDLRAQVEIFAEKNGLIHIKDTSGTYIDVQIIDTEKIDLSKTKYKFENNLDIDERPVLIVMDYAFGEQAYETMDELLKPYICENGKNHHLNVESVSIMGKAGILEGGKGDIMIPSSHIFEGTADNYPIKNQLKKKMFEGCGVAVYTGAMVTVLGTSLQNKDILKFFYNSTWKVVGLEMEGAHYQKAIQAAAKIRGNISDKVKVRYAYYASDNPLETGSTLASGGLGTTGVRPTYVITQKILEQIF
;
A
#
# COMPACT_ATOMS: atom_id res chain seq x y z
N MET A 1 3.46 -39.80 -36.88
CA MET A 1 4.15 -38.68 -36.21
C MET A 1 3.09 -37.83 -35.50
N GLN A 2 2.92 -38.02 -34.19
CA GLN A 2 2.09 -37.15 -33.37
C GLN A 2 2.86 -35.83 -33.14
N ASN A 3 2.36 -34.73 -33.69
CA ASN A 3 2.87 -33.39 -33.39
C ASN A 3 2.85 -33.17 -31.87
N SER A 4 4.02 -33.00 -31.27
CA SER A 4 4.15 -32.53 -29.89
C SER A 4 3.56 -31.12 -29.80
N ARG A 5 2.28 -31.02 -29.42
CA ARG A 5 1.60 -29.74 -29.17
C ARG A 5 2.06 -29.11 -27.84
N ILE A 6 3.35 -29.11 -27.55
CA ILE A 6 3.91 -28.32 -26.45
C ILE A 6 4.26 -26.97 -27.07
N LYS A 7 3.30 -26.04 -27.07
CA LYS A 7 3.61 -24.63 -27.36
C LYS A 7 4.54 -24.14 -26.27
N GLU A 8 5.65 -23.51 -26.65
CA GLU A 8 6.48 -22.76 -25.71
C GLU A 8 5.62 -21.74 -24.95
N ARG A 9 5.87 -21.63 -23.65
CA ARG A 9 5.12 -20.70 -22.80
C ARG A 9 5.49 -19.28 -23.17
N THR A 10 4.51 -18.39 -23.23
CA THR A 10 4.79 -16.97 -23.38
C THR A 10 5.37 -16.41 -22.08
N ARG A 11 6.10 -15.30 -22.18
CA ARG A 11 6.67 -14.63 -21.00
C ARG A 11 5.60 -14.24 -19.97
N ALA A 12 4.42 -13.83 -20.42
CA ALA A 12 3.28 -13.55 -19.53
C ALA A 12 2.79 -14.80 -18.79
N GLN A 13 2.79 -15.97 -19.42
CA GLN A 13 2.42 -17.24 -18.77
C GLN A 13 3.45 -17.67 -17.73
N GLU A 14 4.74 -17.46 -18.01
CA GLU A 14 5.82 -17.70 -17.03
C GLU A 14 5.67 -16.78 -15.81
N SER A 15 5.42 -15.49 -16.05
CA SER A 15 5.18 -14.47 -15.02
C SER A 15 3.98 -14.81 -14.16
N SER A 16 2.84 -15.14 -14.77
CA SER A 16 1.63 -15.53 -14.04
C SER A 16 1.87 -16.78 -13.17
N GLY A 17 2.56 -17.79 -13.70
CA GLY A 17 2.94 -18.96 -12.92
C GLY A 17 3.96 -18.66 -11.82
N ALA A 18 4.82 -17.65 -11.98
CA ALA A 18 5.75 -17.20 -10.94
C ALA A 18 5.01 -16.50 -9.79
N ILE A 19 4.03 -15.65 -10.08
CA ILE A 19 3.18 -14.99 -9.07
C ILE A 19 2.41 -16.05 -8.27
N GLU A 20 1.82 -17.03 -8.94
CA GLU A 20 1.12 -18.14 -8.29
C GLU A 20 2.05 -18.94 -7.36
N ARG A 21 3.25 -19.32 -7.84
CA ARG A 21 4.24 -20.01 -7.02
C ARG A 21 4.70 -19.18 -5.83
N LEU A 22 4.92 -17.87 -6.01
CA LEU A 22 5.25 -16.95 -4.93
C LEU A 22 4.16 -16.95 -3.86
N TYR A 23 2.90 -16.77 -4.28
CA TYR A 23 1.75 -16.75 -3.39
C TYR A 23 1.61 -18.05 -2.58
N ILE A 24 1.64 -19.21 -3.25
CA ILE A 24 1.54 -20.52 -2.59
C ILE A 24 2.72 -20.75 -1.64
N SER A 25 3.93 -20.39 -2.06
CA SER A 25 5.14 -20.58 -1.25
C SER A 25 5.13 -19.71 0.00
N MET A 26 4.73 -18.43 -0.12
CA MET A 26 4.61 -17.53 1.03
C MET A 26 3.59 -18.05 2.03
N ARG A 27 2.43 -18.55 1.57
CA ARG A 27 1.43 -19.20 2.45
C ARG A 27 1.99 -20.43 3.15
N HIS A 28 2.70 -21.29 2.43
CA HIS A 28 3.29 -22.49 3.00
C HIS A 28 4.35 -22.17 4.07
N ILE A 29 5.25 -21.23 3.77
CA ILE A 29 6.29 -20.76 4.67
C ILE A 29 5.69 -20.11 5.93
N PHE A 30 4.64 -19.31 5.76
CA PHE A 30 3.90 -18.72 6.86
C PHE A 30 3.32 -19.80 7.78
N THR A 31 2.61 -20.80 7.23
CA THR A 31 2.07 -21.92 8.02
C THR A 31 3.17 -22.69 8.76
N ARG A 32 4.30 -22.93 8.09
CA ARG A 32 5.49 -23.59 8.68
C ARG A 32 6.07 -22.82 9.87
N GLY A 33 5.94 -21.49 9.90
CA GLY A 33 6.38 -20.65 11.01
C GLY A 33 7.84 -20.20 10.96
N PHE A 34 8.63 -20.67 10.00
CA PHE A 34 9.95 -20.13 9.71
C PHE A 34 10.47 -20.57 8.34
N TYR A 35 11.46 -19.84 7.83
CA TYR A 35 12.28 -20.29 6.71
C TYR A 35 13.66 -19.62 6.71
N LYS A 36 14.60 -20.27 6.02
CA LYS A 36 15.92 -19.72 5.70
C LYS A 36 15.87 -19.14 4.28
N PRO A 37 16.01 -17.82 4.09
CA PRO A 37 15.77 -17.17 2.80
C PRO A 37 16.72 -17.61 1.70
N MET A 38 17.99 -17.87 2.04
CA MET A 38 19.02 -18.36 1.11
C MET A 38 19.23 -19.89 1.18
N GLY A 39 18.39 -20.59 1.95
CA GLY A 39 18.37 -22.06 1.99
C GLY A 39 17.32 -22.66 1.05
N ILE A 40 17.16 -23.99 1.12
CA ILE A 40 16.17 -24.76 0.34
C ILE A 40 14.74 -24.22 0.60
N SER A 41 14.42 -23.89 1.85
CA SER A 41 13.09 -23.39 2.22
C SER A 41 12.73 -22.03 1.60
N GLY A 42 13.69 -21.27 1.10
CA GLY A 42 13.47 -19.98 0.43
C GLY A 42 13.69 -20.02 -1.09
N GLU A 43 14.11 -21.17 -1.63
CA GLU A 43 14.53 -21.31 -3.03
C GLU A 43 13.42 -20.95 -4.01
N THR A 44 12.23 -21.49 -3.80
CA THR A 44 11.07 -21.20 -4.66
C THR A 44 10.71 -19.72 -4.68
N LEU A 45 10.88 -18.99 -3.56
CA LEU A 45 10.65 -17.54 -3.53
C LEU A 45 11.68 -16.80 -4.38
N ARG A 46 12.96 -17.12 -4.22
CA ARG A 46 14.05 -16.48 -4.97
C ARG A 46 13.91 -16.74 -6.47
N GLU A 47 13.75 -17.99 -6.87
CA GLU A 47 13.63 -18.38 -8.28
C GLU A 47 12.41 -17.75 -8.93
N SER A 48 11.27 -17.74 -8.22
CA SER A 48 10.06 -17.15 -8.76
C SER A 48 10.17 -15.63 -8.87
N LEU A 49 10.83 -14.94 -7.93
CA LEU A 49 11.08 -13.50 -8.03
C LEU A 49 12.05 -13.16 -9.17
N LEU A 50 13.13 -13.93 -9.32
CA LEU A 50 14.11 -13.78 -10.41
C LEU A 50 13.50 -14.09 -11.78
N LEU A 51 12.59 -15.07 -11.85
CA LEU A 51 11.85 -15.36 -13.08
C LEU A 51 10.86 -14.23 -13.38
N LEU A 52 10.16 -13.74 -12.37
CA LEU A 52 9.14 -12.71 -12.51
C LEU A 52 9.72 -11.37 -12.99
N ARG A 53 10.92 -11.02 -12.53
CA ARG A 53 11.59 -9.73 -12.81
C ARG A 53 10.63 -8.54 -12.62
N PRO A 54 10.12 -8.31 -11.40
CA PRO A 54 9.19 -7.22 -11.16
C PRO A 54 9.77 -5.89 -11.61
N GLU A 55 8.94 -5.03 -12.19
CA GLU A 55 9.36 -3.75 -12.76
C GLU A 55 10.03 -2.87 -11.68
N ILE A 56 9.53 -2.91 -10.45
CA ILE A 56 10.10 -2.13 -9.33
C ILE A 56 11.48 -2.63 -8.88
N TYR A 57 11.85 -3.86 -9.23
CA TYR A 57 13.14 -4.47 -8.90
C TYR A 57 14.07 -4.54 -10.11
N GLY A 58 13.78 -3.78 -11.17
CA GLY A 58 14.69 -3.50 -12.28
C GLY A 58 15.56 -4.69 -12.69
N THR A 59 16.86 -4.57 -12.46
CA THR A 59 17.89 -5.54 -12.84
C THR A 59 18.14 -6.61 -11.76
N ILE A 60 17.13 -7.02 -11.00
CA ILE A 60 17.27 -8.07 -9.96
C ILE A 60 17.86 -9.38 -10.51
N ALA A 61 17.57 -9.71 -11.78
CA ALA A 61 18.09 -10.91 -12.42
C ALA A 61 19.52 -10.78 -12.99
N ASP A 62 20.09 -9.57 -12.99
CA ASP A 62 21.44 -9.31 -13.48
C ASP A 62 22.49 -9.52 -12.38
N GLU A 63 23.76 -9.64 -12.76
CA GLU A 63 24.88 -9.76 -11.80
C GLU A 63 25.13 -8.46 -11.01
N LYS A 64 24.76 -7.31 -11.59
CA LYS A 64 24.90 -5.99 -10.95
C LYS A 64 23.86 -5.83 -9.85
N VAL A 65 24.21 -5.07 -8.82
CA VAL A 65 23.27 -4.75 -7.74
C VAL A 65 22.21 -3.78 -8.25
N GLU A 66 20.94 -4.04 -7.94
CA GLU A 66 19.82 -3.16 -8.31
C GLU A 66 19.64 -2.03 -7.28
N LEU A 67 19.94 -0.80 -7.70
CA LEU A 67 19.97 0.37 -6.82
C LEU A 67 18.61 1.03 -6.58
N ASN A 68 17.75 1.12 -7.61
CA ASN A 68 16.43 1.73 -7.46
C ASN A 68 15.51 0.82 -6.63
N GLY A 69 15.57 -0.49 -6.88
CA GLY A 69 14.92 -1.49 -6.04
C GLY A 69 15.39 -1.43 -4.59
N LEU A 70 16.70 -1.23 -4.35
CA LEU A 70 17.25 -1.06 -3.00
C LEU A 70 16.68 0.16 -2.29
N ILE A 71 16.63 1.33 -2.94
CA ILE A 71 16.00 2.53 -2.38
C ILE A 71 14.54 2.22 -2.01
N TYR A 72 13.77 1.66 -2.95
CA TYR A 72 12.35 1.36 -2.75
C TYR A 72 12.12 0.45 -1.51
N VAL A 73 12.98 -0.55 -1.34
CA VAL A 73 12.89 -1.52 -0.26
C VAL A 73 13.33 -0.95 1.09
N ILE A 74 14.44 -0.20 1.13
CA ILE A 74 14.97 0.41 2.37
C ILE A 74 13.98 1.43 2.95
N GLU A 75 13.24 2.16 2.11
CA GLU A 75 12.20 3.09 2.59
C GLU A 75 10.97 2.39 3.20
N ARG A 76 10.81 1.08 2.99
CA ARG A 76 9.62 0.29 3.40
C ARG A 76 9.92 -0.74 4.48
N LEU A 77 11.19 -1.02 4.75
CA LEU A 77 11.63 -1.85 5.86
C LEU A 77 12.17 -0.99 7.00
N PRO A 78 12.20 -1.50 8.25
CA PRO A 78 12.74 -0.73 9.36
C PRO A 78 14.25 -0.49 9.20
N ILE A 79 14.71 0.68 9.61
CA ILE A 79 16.15 0.99 9.62
C ILE A 79 16.93 -0.04 10.45
N GLY A 80 18.11 -0.43 9.95
CA GLY A 80 18.97 -1.43 10.57
C GLY A 80 18.62 -2.86 10.22
N ILE A 81 17.55 -3.15 9.47
CA ILE A 81 17.20 -4.51 9.08
C ILE A 81 18.31 -5.22 8.29
N GLU A 82 19.11 -4.45 7.56
CA GLU A 82 20.30 -4.86 6.82
C GLU A 82 21.39 -5.48 7.70
N GLU A 83 21.36 -5.21 9.01
CA GLU A 83 22.28 -5.72 10.02
C GLU A 83 21.74 -6.96 10.74
N CYS A 84 20.47 -7.31 10.56
CA CYS A 84 19.81 -8.37 11.30
C CYS A 84 19.97 -9.73 10.63
N ARG A 85 20.38 -10.72 11.43
CA ARG A 85 20.37 -12.12 11.04
C ARG A 85 19.01 -12.78 11.27
N PHE A 86 18.29 -12.34 12.29
CA PHE A 86 16.99 -12.87 12.67
C PHE A 86 15.92 -11.81 12.44
N ILE A 87 14.91 -12.15 11.64
CA ILE A 87 13.79 -11.26 11.37
C ILE A 87 12.51 -11.99 11.78
N ASN A 88 11.81 -11.46 12.77
CA ASN A 88 10.63 -12.09 13.32
C ASN A 88 9.40 -11.26 12.97
N LEU A 89 8.44 -11.87 12.28
CA LEU A 89 7.14 -11.26 12.07
C LEU A 89 6.23 -11.68 13.23
N THR A 90 5.69 -10.70 13.94
CA THR A 90 4.90 -10.90 15.17
C THR A 90 3.53 -10.24 15.04
N SER A 91 2.59 -10.59 15.91
CA SER A 91 1.44 -9.71 16.16
C SER A 91 1.86 -8.58 17.11
N GLU A 92 0.93 -7.71 17.49
CA GLU A 92 1.12 -6.85 18.66
C GLU A 92 1.23 -7.73 19.92
N GLU A 93 2.46 -7.89 20.39
CA GLU A 93 2.83 -8.79 21.50
C GLU A 93 3.39 -8.01 22.71
N GLY A 94 3.17 -6.69 22.74
CA GLY A 94 3.46 -5.83 23.89
C GLY A 94 4.88 -5.24 23.93
N PHE A 95 5.66 -5.32 22.85
CA PHE A 95 7.00 -4.72 22.78
C PHE A 95 7.00 -3.22 23.07
N GLY A 96 5.96 -2.50 22.61
CA GLY A 96 5.77 -1.08 22.88
C GLY A 96 5.56 -0.71 24.36
N LYS A 97 5.29 -1.69 25.23
CA LYS A 97 5.16 -1.48 26.70
C LYS A 97 6.50 -1.63 27.44
N SER A 98 7.57 -1.94 26.72
CA SER A 98 8.93 -2.14 27.26
C SER A 98 9.85 -0.96 26.92
N HIS A 99 11.15 -1.12 27.14
CA HIS A 99 12.20 -0.15 26.81
C HIS A 99 12.52 -0.08 25.31
N PHE A 100 11.99 -1.00 24.49
CA PHE A 100 12.24 -1.02 23.05
C PHE A 100 11.59 0.19 22.38
N LYS A 101 12.37 0.94 21.61
CA LYS A 101 11.86 2.06 20.81
C LYS A 101 11.24 1.54 19.53
N ALA A 102 10.03 1.99 19.23
CA ALA A 102 9.38 1.68 17.96
C ALA A 102 10.14 2.33 16.79
N ILE A 103 10.43 1.52 15.78
CA ILE A 103 11.01 1.91 14.51
C ILE A 103 9.90 1.84 13.47
N VAL A 104 9.57 2.97 12.84
CA VAL A 104 8.53 3.03 11.81
C VAL A 104 9.19 3.27 10.45
N PRO A 105 9.01 2.38 9.45
CA PRO A 105 9.53 2.59 8.11
C PRO A 105 9.00 3.89 7.48
N PRO A 106 9.83 4.67 6.74
CA PRO A 106 9.43 5.95 6.16
C PRO A 106 8.17 5.91 5.28
N LYS A 107 8.03 4.88 4.44
CA LYS A 107 6.92 4.72 3.48
C LYS A 107 5.97 3.58 3.82
N ARG A 108 6.06 3.00 5.03
CA ARG A 108 5.13 1.98 5.53
C ARG A 108 4.88 2.18 7.03
N LYS A 109 3.66 2.61 7.38
CA LYS A 109 3.22 2.76 8.77
C LYS A 109 3.08 1.38 9.42
N ARG A 110 4.06 0.94 10.19
CA ARG A 110 3.99 -0.24 11.08
C ARG A 110 5.06 -0.13 12.14
N ASN A 111 4.81 -0.72 13.29
CA ASN A 111 5.80 -0.77 14.35
C ASN A 111 6.78 -1.91 14.12
N CYS A 112 8.07 -1.60 14.22
CA CYS A 112 9.13 -2.58 14.27
C CYS A 112 9.97 -2.33 15.53
N TYR A 113 10.61 -3.37 16.05
CA TYR A 113 11.41 -3.29 17.26
C TYR A 113 12.74 -4.01 17.05
N ARG A 114 13.85 -3.28 17.25
CA ARG A 114 15.17 -3.89 17.35
C ARG A 114 15.31 -4.50 18.74
N ILE A 115 15.41 -5.83 18.81
CA ILE A 115 15.47 -6.56 20.09
C ILE A 115 16.91 -6.60 20.60
N ASP A 116 17.85 -6.88 19.71
CA ASP A 116 19.28 -6.86 19.99
C ASP A 116 20.06 -6.52 18.72
N LYS A 117 21.39 -6.73 18.71
CA LYS A 117 22.23 -6.44 17.54
C LYS A 117 21.91 -7.29 16.30
N ASP A 118 21.31 -8.46 16.45
CA ASP A 118 21.11 -9.42 15.36
C ASP A 118 19.62 -9.62 15.02
N GLN A 119 18.69 -9.13 15.84
CA GLN A 119 17.26 -9.41 15.70
C GLN A 119 16.37 -8.17 15.50
N MET A 120 15.55 -8.21 14.45
CA MET A 120 14.46 -7.27 14.17
C MET A 120 13.10 -7.95 14.29
N ASN A 121 12.18 -7.36 15.04
CA ASN A 121 10.78 -7.74 15.05
C ASN A 121 9.95 -6.76 14.21
N ILE A 122 9.03 -7.28 13.39
CA ILE A 122 8.11 -6.50 12.56
C ILE A 122 6.69 -6.88 12.99
N GLU A 123 5.93 -5.94 13.54
CA GLU A 123 4.53 -6.19 13.91
C GLU A 123 3.63 -6.14 12.68
N VAL A 124 2.81 -7.17 12.53
CA VAL A 124 1.85 -7.35 11.44
C VAL A 124 0.44 -7.14 11.98
N THR A 125 -0.26 -6.18 11.39
CA THR A 125 -1.61 -5.78 11.81
C THR A 125 -2.61 -5.70 10.66
N ARG A 126 -2.14 -5.77 9.40
CA ARG A 126 -2.97 -5.51 8.20
C ARG A 126 -3.14 -6.72 7.29
N GLY A 127 -3.43 -7.88 7.89
CA GLY A 127 -3.69 -9.11 7.14
C GLY A 127 -2.47 -9.69 6.42
N ARG A 128 -2.68 -10.63 5.48
CA ARG A 128 -1.57 -11.37 4.85
C ARG A 128 -0.87 -10.57 3.77
N SER A 129 -1.52 -9.57 3.16
CA SER A 129 -0.89 -8.68 2.18
C SER A 129 0.34 -7.98 2.75
N GLU A 130 0.32 -7.59 4.03
CA GLU A 130 1.48 -7.03 4.71
C GLU A 130 2.64 -8.02 4.81
N ILE A 131 2.34 -9.29 5.13
CA ILE A 131 3.33 -10.36 5.17
C ILE A 131 3.95 -10.55 3.78
N TYR A 132 3.12 -10.65 2.75
CA TYR A 132 3.61 -10.86 1.38
C TYR A 132 4.49 -9.70 0.90
N ASP A 133 4.13 -8.45 1.23
CA ASP A 133 4.95 -7.27 0.95
C ASP A 133 6.34 -7.40 1.60
N VAL A 134 6.39 -7.70 2.91
CA VAL A 134 7.64 -7.88 3.67
C VAL A 134 8.48 -9.01 3.09
N LEU A 135 7.91 -10.19 2.85
CA LEU A 135 8.65 -11.34 2.35
C LEU A 135 9.24 -11.09 0.96
N THR A 136 8.51 -10.36 0.11
CA THR A 136 9.00 -10.00 -1.23
C THR A 136 10.19 -9.04 -1.13
N HIS A 137 10.11 -8.03 -0.25
CA HIS A 137 11.19 -7.07 -0.01
C HIS A 137 12.44 -7.73 0.59
N LEU A 138 12.25 -8.61 1.57
CA LEU A 138 13.35 -9.36 2.18
C LEU A 138 13.99 -10.31 1.17
N THR A 139 13.20 -10.98 0.33
CA THR A 139 13.71 -11.83 -0.74
C THR A 139 14.60 -11.04 -1.71
N PHE A 140 14.17 -9.83 -2.10
CA PHE A 140 15.00 -8.89 -2.87
C PHE A 140 16.32 -8.58 -2.15
N LEU A 141 16.28 -8.12 -0.88
CA LEU A 141 17.49 -7.77 -0.13
C LEU A 141 18.48 -8.94 -0.03
N PHE A 142 17.98 -10.15 0.19
CA PHE A 142 18.85 -11.32 0.31
C PHE A 142 19.51 -11.69 -1.01
N ILE A 143 18.79 -11.60 -2.14
CA ILE A 143 19.35 -11.78 -3.47
C ILE A 143 20.47 -10.75 -3.70
N GLU A 144 20.18 -9.46 -3.49
CA GLU A 144 21.16 -8.38 -3.71
C GLU A 144 22.38 -8.51 -2.78
N SER A 145 22.17 -8.89 -1.52
CA SER A 145 23.27 -9.15 -0.58
C SER A 145 24.21 -10.26 -1.06
N HIS A 146 23.66 -11.29 -1.72
CA HIS A 146 24.46 -12.39 -2.26
C HIS A 146 25.21 -12.01 -3.53
N LYS A 147 24.70 -11.05 -4.32
CA LYS A 147 25.46 -10.44 -5.43
C LYS A 147 26.68 -9.69 -4.92
N ILE A 148 26.51 -8.88 -3.86
CA ILE A 148 27.62 -8.19 -3.20
C ILE A 148 28.68 -9.21 -2.74
N ALA A 149 28.27 -10.23 -1.98
CA ALA A 149 29.17 -11.28 -1.52
C ALA A 149 29.89 -12.01 -2.67
N ASN A 150 29.18 -12.34 -3.76
CA ASN A 150 29.78 -12.96 -4.95
C ASN A 150 30.85 -12.08 -5.60
N LYS A 151 30.66 -10.76 -5.59
CA LYS A 151 31.58 -9.82 -6.24
C LYS A 151 32.84 -9.57 -5.43
N VAL A 152 32.76 -9.64 -4.10
CA VAL A 152 33.85 -9.25 -3.20
C VAL A 152 34.68 -10.42 -2.69
N LEU A 153 34.13 -11.63 -2.66
CA LEU A 153 34.86 -12.83 -2.27
C LEU A 153 35.86 -13.22 -3.36
N ILE A 154 37.10 -13.48 -2.95
CA ILE A 154 38.15 -13.98 -3.83
C ILE A 154 38.05 -15.52 -3.84
N SER A 155 37.96 -16.10 -5.05
CA SER A 155 37.96 -17.54 -5.41
C SER A 155 38.10 -18.54 -4.25
N GLU A 156 37.07 -19.36 -4.01
CA GLU A 156 36.96 -20.48 -3.03
C GLU A 156 37.47 -20.20 -1.59
N GLY A 157 37.78 -18.95 -1.24
CA GLY A 157 38.41 -18.60 0.04
C GLY A 157 37.54 -17.75 0.96
N ASN A 158 38.13 -17.44 2.13
CA ASN A 158 37.56 -16.54 3.15
C ASN A 158 38.03 -15.09 2.99
N GLU A 159 38.75 -14.76 1.90
CA GLU A 159 39.32 -13.44 1.68
C GLU A 159 38.43 -12.57 0.80
N THR A 160 38.43 -11.27 1.10
CA THR A 160 37.72 -10.25 0.33
C THR A 160 38.70 -9.38 -0.46
N ASN A 161 38.20 -8.79 -1.55
CA ASN A 161 38.98 -7.85 -2.36
C ASN A 161 39.37 -6.57 -1.59
N ARG A 162 40.30 -5.81 -2.16
CA ARG A 162 40.86 -4.60 -1.54
C ARG A 162 39.80 -3.55 -1.28
N GLU A 163 38.87 -3.37 -2.22
CA GLU A 163 37.78 -2.41 -2.17
C GLU A 163 36.89 -2.67 -0.96
N TRP A 164 36.54 -3.94 -0.70
CA TRP A 164 35.73 -4.34 0.45
C TRP A 164 36.44 -4.07 1.78
N LYS A 165 37.74 -4.38 1.89
CA LYS A 165 38.52 -4.11 3.11
C LYS A 165 38.55 -2.62 3.47
N LYS A 166 38.58 -1.74 2.47
CA LYS A 166 38.49 -0.28 2.69
C LYS A 166 37.10 0.14 3.18
N LEU A 167 36.04 -0.41 2.59
CA LEU A 167 34.67 -0.16 3.03
C LEU A 167 34.47 -0.63 4.48
N GLU A 168 34.97 -1.82 4.79
CA GLU A 168 34.97 -2.41 6.13
C GLU A 168 35.69 -1.50 7.14
N GLU A 169 36.89 -1.02 6.82
CA GLU A 169 37.65 -0.11 7.68
C GLU A 169 36.88 1.18 7.99
N VAL A 170 36.25 1.78 6.97
CA VAL A 170 35.45 3.01 7.14
C VAL A 170 34.23 2.76 8.02
N VAL A 171 33.48 1.67 7.76
CA VAL A 171 32.23 1.39 8.46
C VAL A 171 32.49 0.95 9.91
N LEU A 172 33.41 0.01 10.15
CA LEU A 172 33.65 -0.53 11.49
C LEU A 172 34.30 0.50 12.42
N ASN A 173 35.17 1.37 11.91
CA ASN A 173 35.83 2.40 12.71
C ASN A 173 35.07 3.75 12.73
N ASN A 174 33.90 3.83 12.09
CA ASN A 174 33.09 5.05 11.96
C ASN A 174 33.92 6.27 11.48
N ILE A 175 34.74 6.06 10.45
CA ILE A 175 35.65 7.09 9.93
C ILE A 175 34.84 8.19 9.26
N LYS A 176 35.02 9.44 9.70
CA LYS A 176 34.43 10.61 9.05
C LYS A 176 35.23 10.95 7.80
N LEU A 177 34.60 10.82 6.64
CA LEU A 177 35.24 11.09 5.35
C LEU A 177 35.12 12.56 4.95
N THR A 178 36.22 13.12 4.46
CA THR A 178 36.22 14.35 3.67
C THR A 178 35.49 14.14 2.33
N ARG A 179 35.26 15.21 1.57
CA ARG A 179 34.61 15.11 0.26
C ARG A 179 35.41 14.22 -0.71
N ASP A 180 36.71 14.43 -0.79
CA ASP A 180 37.58 13.68 -1.70
C ASP A 180 37.69 12.21 -1.31
N GLU A 181 37.80 11.90 -0.01
CA GLU A 181 37.80 10.52 0.48
C GLU A 181 36.47 9.81 0.22
N ARG A 182 35.35 10.54 0.32
CA ARG A 182 34.02 10.02 -0.01
C ARG A 182 33.89 9.70 -1.49
N ASP A 183 34.39 10.56 -2.38
CA ASP A 183 34.40 10.29 -3.82
C ASP A 183 35.26 9.05 -4.15
N ILE A 184 36.41 8.88 -3.49
CA ILE A 184 37.22 7.65 -3.61
C ILE A 184 36.44 6.42 -3.13
N MET A 185 35.74 6.53 -2.00
CA MET A 185 34.95 5.42 -1.45
C MET A 185 33.76 5.06 -2.37
N LEU A 186 33.09 6.06 -2.93
CA LEU A 186 32.02 5.86 -3.93
C LEU A 186 32.55 5.16 -5.19
N ALA A 187 33.75 5.49 -5.65
CA ALA A 187 34.37 4.78 -6.77
C ALA A 187 34.68 3.31 -6.45
N HIS A 188 35.13 3.01 -5.23
CA HIS A 188 35.29 1.63 -4.76
C HIS A 188 33.95 0.89 -4.68
N LEU A 189 32.93 1.56 -4.14
CA LEU A 189 31.59 1.01 -4.03
C LEU A 189 30.97 0.73 -5.41
N ALA A 190 31.14 1.63 -6.37
CA ALA A 190 30.70 1.45 -7.76
C ALA A 190 31.25 0.15 -8.36
N SER A 191 32.53 -0.15 -8.12
CA SER A 191 33.16 -1.40 -8.54
C SER A 191 32.56 -2.63 -7.84
N ILE A 192 32.33 -2.56 -6.52
CA ILE A 192 31.68 -3.61 -5.72
C ILE A 192 30.26 -3.90 -6.21
N LEU A 193 29.51 -2.87 -6.60
CA LEU A 193 28.11 -2.98 -7.00
C LEU A 193 27.93 -3.26 -8.50
N GLY A 194 29.00 -3.14 -9.30
CA GLY A 194 28.95 -3.24 -10.76
C GLY A 194 28.21 -2.07 -11.41
N ARG A 195 28.22 -0.90 -10.77
CA ARG A 195 27.49 0.33 -11.14
C ARG A 195 28.45 1.46 -11.47
N THR A 196 27.94 2.54 -12.06
CA THR A 196 28.75 3.72 -12.33
C THR A 196 28.95 4.56 -11.05
N PHE A 197 29.97 5.43 -11.09
CA PHE A 197 30.18 6.41 -10.04
C PHE A 197 28.96 7.34 -9.87
N GLU A 198 28.38 7.79 -10.98
CA GLU A 198 27.20 8.66 -10.98
C GLU A 198 25.98 7.99 -10.32
N GLU A 199 25.69 6.72 -10.68
CA GLU A 199 24.60 5.95 -10.08
C GLU A 199 24.78 5.81 -8.55
N THR A 200 26.01 5.51 -8.10
CA THR A 200 26.30 5.33 -6.67
C THR A 200 26.29 6.65 -5.89
N GLN A 201 26.76 7.75 -6.48
CA GLN A 201 26.70 9.07 -5.87
C GLN A 201 25.24 9.55 -5.70
N LEU A 202 24.38 9.27 -6.69
CA LEU A 202 22.96 9.58 -6.61
C LEU A 202 22.30 8.84 -5.44
N VAL A 203 22.53 7.54 -5.32
CA VAL A 203 21.92 6.73 -4.25
C VAL A 203 22.48 7.08 -2.88
N HIS A 204 23.77 7.41 -2.78
CA HIS A 204 24.38 7.95 -1.56
C HIS A 204 23.63 9.20 -1.09
N SER A 205 23.39 10.16 -2.00
CA SER A 205 22.67 11.39 -1.70
C SER A 205 21.20 11.15 -1.31
N ILE A 206 20.54 10.13 -1.86
CA ILE A 206 19.15 9.78 -1.53
C ILE A 206 19.04 9.14 -0.15
N LEU A 207 20.01 8.31 0.23
CA LEU A 207 19.99 7.53 1.47
C LEU A 207 20.76 8.19 2.62
N GLU A 208 21.28 9.41 2.43
CA GLU A 208 21.94 10.16 3.48
C GLU A 208 20.97 10.54 4.61
N GLU A 209 21.46 10.57 5.83
CA GLU A 209 20.70 11.05 6.99
C GLU A 209 21.43 12.20 7.68
N LYS A 210 20.66 13.09 8.32
CA LYS A 210 21.19 14.26 9.02
C LYS A 210 22.33 13.93 10.00
N ASN A 211 22.25 12.78 10.66
CA ASN A 211 23.25 12.32 11.64
C ASN A 211 24.17 11.20 11.09
N ASN A 212 23.96 10.77 9.85
CA ASN A 212 24.68 9.69 9.21
C ASN A 212 24.73 9.91 7.68
N PRO A 213 25.55 10.85 7.20
CA PRO A 213 25.62 11.20 5.78
C PRO A 213 26.13 10.04 4.92
N ASP A 214 26.86 9.10 5.53
CA ASP A 214 27.50 7.98 4.85
C ASP A 214 26.75 6.65 5.05
N ARG A 215 25.44 6.73 5.38
CA ARG A 215 24.57 5.57 5.64
C ARG A 215 24.59 4.53 4.52
N PHE A 216 24.69 4.96 3.25
CA PHE A 216 24.74 4.03 2.12
C PHE A 216 25.91 3.04 2.21
N PHE A 217 27.08 3.46 2.71
CA PHE A 217 28.23 2.58 2.93
C PHE A 217 27.92 1.49 3.95
N GLN A 218 27.24 1.86 5.05
CA GLN A 218 26.84 0.91 6.09
C GLN A 218 25.82 -0.10 5.57
N ILE A 219 24.84 0.36 4.78
CA ILE A 219 23.83 -0.53 4.17
C ILE A 219 24.51 -1.62 3.32
N ILE A 220 25.39 -1.22 2.40
CA ILE A 220 26.08 -2.16 1.53
C ILE A 220 27.01 -3.08 2.32
N PHE A 221 27.76 -2.52 3.28
CA PHE A 221 28.68 -3.28 4.12
C PHE A 221 27.96 -4.38 4.91
N TRP A 222 26.87 -4.05 5.61
CA TRP A 222 26.18 -5.03 6.45
C TRP A 222 25.44 -6.09 5.63
N LEU A 223 24.81 -5.70 4.51
CA LEU A 223 24.22 -6.67 3.59
C LEU A 223 25.26 -7.67 3.08
N GLY A 224 26.39 -7.18 2.58
CA GLY A 224 27.45 -8.05 2.06
C GLY A 224 28.11 -8.88 3.16
N THR A 225 28.38 -8.31 4.34
CA THR A 225 28.99 -9.02 5.48
C THR A 225 28.13 -10.21 5.92
N LEU A 226 26.81 -10.01 6.09
CA LEU A 226 25.92 -11.10 6.44
C LEU A 226 25.88 -12.18 5.36
N ALA A 227 25.85 -11.80 4.07
CA ALA A 227 25.87 -12.76 2.97
C ALA A 227 27.21 -13.53 2.85
N ILE A 228 28.34 -12.89 3.15
CA ILE A 228 29.66 -13.55 3.24
C ILE A 228 29.63 -14.58 4.37
N ASN A 229 29.17 -14.19 5.57
CA ASN A 229 29.05 -15.08 6.72
C ASN A 229 28.15 -16.30 6.42
N GLU A 230 27.09 -16.12 5.62
CA GLU A 230 26.23 -17.23 5.18
C GLU A 230 26.91 -18.22 4.24
N LYS A 231 27.83 -17.76 3.39
CA LYS A 231 28.56 -18.59 2.42
C LYS A 231 29.76 -19.27 3.05
N VAL A 232 30.50 -18.53 3.87
CA VAL A 232 31.80 -18.96 4.41
C VAL A 232 31.65 -19.70 5.74
N HIS A 233 30.77 -19.23 6.61
CA HIS A 233 30.64 -19.74 7.99
C HIS A 233 29.32 -20.47 8.25
N ASP A 234 28.49 -20.67 7.21
CA ASP A 234 27.14 -21.25 7.29
C ASP A 234 26.20 -20.54 8.29
N LEU A 235 26.47 -19.27 8.62
CA LEU A 235 25.69 -18.48 9.57
C LEU A 235 24.40 -17.95 8.92
N LYS A 236 23.46 -18.85 8.60
CA LYS A 236 22.21 -18.53 7.89
C LYS A 236 21.37 -17.48 8.60
N ARG A 237 20.83 -16.53 7.83
CA ARG A 237 19.72 -15.66 8.22
C ARG A 237 18.43 -16.46 8.25
N THR A 238 17.55 -16.08 9.17
CA THR A 238 16.28 -16.80 9.39
C THR A 238 15.15 -15.80 9.54
N ILE A 239 14.03 -16.07 8.87
CA ILE A 239 12.77 -15.38 9.11
C ILE A 239 11.86 -16.32 9.89
N THR A 240 11.24 -15.81 10.95
CA THR A 240 10.26 -16.55 11.74
C THR A 240 8.93 -15.81 11.81
N PHE A 241 7.86 -16.56 12.06
CA PHE A 241 6.52 -16.04 12.33
C PHE A 241 6.10 -16.51 13.71
N SER A 242 5.73 -15.59 14.60
CA SER A 242 5.36 -15.96 15.95
C SER A 242 4.14 -16.90 15.94
N PRO A 243 4.02 -17.82 16.92
CA PRO A 243 2.83 -18.64 17.05
C PRO A 243 1.55 -17.79 17.17
N VAL A 244 1.63 -16.68 17.92
CA VAL A 244 0.51 -15.74 18.11
C VAL A 244 0.08 -15.13 16.77
N LEU A 245 1.03 -14.70 15.93
CA LEU A 245 0.71 -14.20 14.59
C LEU A 245 0.04 -15.26 13.72
N ARG A 246 0.55 -16.49 13.74
CA ARG A 246 -0.01 -17.59 12.95
C ARG A 246 -1.41 -17.98 13.39
N GLU A 247 -1.70 -17.91 14.67
CA GLU A 247 -3.02 -18.16 15.23
C GLU A 247 -3.98 -17.01 14.91
N ARG A 248 -3.55 -15.75 15.08
CA ARG A 248 -4.45 -14.59 14.96
C ARG A 248 -4.73 -14.14 13.53
N ILE A 249 -3.86 -14.43 12.57
CA ILE A 249 -4.03 -13.93 11.20
C ILE A 249 -5.34 -14.43 10.57
N GLY A 250 -6.13 -13.52 9.99
CA GLY A 250 -7.43 -13.86 9.39
C GLY A 250 -8.58 -14.06 10.37
N HIS A 251 -8.39 -13.86 11.68
CA HIS A 251 -9.50 -13.72 12.65
C HIS A 251 -10.07 -12.30 12.70
N HIS A 252 -9.52 -11.37 11.90
CA HIS A 252 -9.96 -9.98 11.78
C HIS A 252 -10.02 -9.21 13.11
N ILE A 253 -9.25 -9.60 14.13
CA ILE A 253 -9.30 -9.03 15.49
C ILE A 253 -9.24 -7.49 15.46
N TYR A 254 -8.27 -6.92 14.74
CA TYR A 254 -8.10 -5.47 14.64
C TYR A 254 -9.24 -4.80 13.84
N GLY A 255 -9.73 -5.47 12.80
CA GLY A 255 -10.88 -5.01 12.00
C GLY A 255 -12.19 -5.02 12.79
N GLU A 256 -12.36 -6.00 13.70
CA GLU A 256 -13.53 -6.12 14.57
C GLU A 256 -13.56 -4.99 15.61
N ILE A 257 -12.43 -4.75 16.29
CA ILE A 257 -12.30 -3.63 17.24
C ILE A 257 -12.57 -2.30 16.53
N TRP A 258 -11.98 -2.11 15.34
CA TRP A 258 -12.18 -0.92 14.51
C TRP A 258 -13.66 -0.72 14.14
N ALA A 259 -14.32 -1.76 13.61
CA ALA A 259 -15.71 -1.69 13.19
C ALA A 259 -16.66 -1.45 14.37
N ASN A 260 -16.41 -2.08 15.52
CA ASN A 260 -17.24 -1.93 16.71
C ASN A 260 -17.14 -0.52 17.28
N ASN A 261 -15.96 0.10 17.30
CA ASN A 261 -15.80 1.49 17.70
C ASN A 261 -16.65 2.45 16.83
N ILE A 262 -16.65 2.25 15.50
CA ILE A 262 -17.48 3.05 14.58
C ILE A 262 -18.97 2.86 14.89
N LYS A 263 -19.40 1.61 15.09
CA LYS A 263 -20.80 1.28 15.39
C LYS A 263 -21.24 1.84 16.74
N GLU A 264 -20.37 1.81 17.74
CA GLU A 264 -20.62 2.40 19.06
C GLU A 264 -20.84 3.91 18.94
N VAL A 265 -19.96 4.65 18.25
CA VAL A 265 -20.12 6.09 18.01
C VAL A 265 -21.41 6.40 17.23
N LEU A 266 -21.77 5.60 16.23
CA LEU A 266 -23.05 5.75 15.50
C LEU A 266 -24.26 5.54 16.42
N LEU A 267 -24.18 4.63 17.38
CA LEU A 267 -25.25 4.35 18.33
C LEU A 267 -25.38 5.47 19.36
N GLU A 268 -24.27 5.91 19.96
CA GLU A 268 -24.22 7.00 20.95
C GLU A 268 -24.76 8.32 20.41
N ASN A 269 -24.65 8.54 19.10
CA ASN A 269 -25.14 9.75 18.42
C ASN A 269 -26.49 9.56 17.71
N ASP A 270 -27.19 8.44 17.94
CA ASP A 270 -28.49 8.12 17.32
C ASP A 270 -28.48 8.11 15.77
N LEU A 271 -27.33 7.83 15.16
CA LEU A 271 -27.13 7.87 13.71
C LEU A 271 -27.38 6.52 13.02
N MET A 272 -27.36 5.43 13.77
CA MET A 272 -27.31 4.06 13.23
C MET A 272 -28.51 3.64 12.35
N LYS A 273 -29.70 4.21 12.59
CA LYS A 273 -30.93 3.87 11.85
C LYS A 273 -31.05 4.61 10.51
N ARG A 274 -30.37 5.75 10.39
CA ARG A 274 -30.44 6.62 9.21
C ARG A 274 -29.73 5.97 8.01
N PRO A 275 -30.05 6.36 6.78
CA PRO A 275 -29.37 5.86 5.59
C PRO A 275 -27.85 6.10 5.64
N ILE A 276 -27.05 5.04 5.68
CA ILE A 276 -25.60 5.11 5.78
C ILE A 276 -24.95 4.96 4.40
N HIS A 277 -24.05 5.89 4.09
CA HIS A 277 -23.20 5.84 2.90
C HIS A 277 -21.74 5.71 3.33
N ILE A 278 -21.12 4.57 3.02
CA ILE A 278 -19.71 4.32 3.32
C ILE A 278 -18.86 4.82 2.16
N ILE A 279 -17.79 5.56 2.45
CA ILE A 279 -16.86 6.14 1.48
C ILE A 279 -15.43 5.82 1.91
N SER A 280 -14.76 4.88 1.23
CA SER A 280 -13.31 4.70 1.34
C SER A 280 -12.63 5.71 0.41
N ALA A 281 -12.00 6.74 0.96
CA ALA A 281 -11.46 7.86 0.21
C ALA A 281 -10.35 8.58 0.99
N ASN A 282 -9.68 9.53 0.34
CA ASN A 282 -8.93 10.54 1.08
C ASN A 282 -9.93 11.33 1.95
N MET A 283 -9.82 11.23 3.28
CA MET A 283 -10.80 11.83 4.19
C MET A 283 -10.92 13.35 3.99
N HIS A 284 -9.79 14.04 3.76
CA HIS A 284 -9.80 15.48 3.50
C HIS A 284 -10.56 15.84 2.23
N SER A 285 -10.57 15.00 1.19
CA SER A 285 -11.29 15.34 -0.04
C SER A 285 -12.80 15.42 0.17
N VAL A 286 -13.38 14.55 1.01
CA VAL A 286 -14.81 14.57 1.35
C VAL A 286 -15.13 15.77 2.24
N MET A 287 -14.38 15.93 3.33
CA MET A 287 -14.54 17.06 4.26
C MET A 287 -14.42 18.41 3.52
N ASN A 288 -13.36 18.59 2.74
CA ASN A 288 -13.13 19.84 2.02
C ASN A 288 -14.22 20.09 0.96
N SER A 289 -14.68 19.05 0.27
CA SER A 289 -15.75 19.19 -0.74
C SER A 289 -17.06 19.72 -0.14
N ILE A 290 -17.35 19.40 1.12
CA ILE A 290 -18.56 19.83 1.84
C ILE A 290 -18.36 21.19 2.52
N TYR A 291 -17.28 21.34 3.30
CA TYR A 291 -17.15 22.44 4.25
C TYR A 291 -16.26 23.59 3.75
N ALA A 292 -15.21 23.31 2.97
CA ALA A 292 -14.22 24.35 2.63
C ALA A 292 -14.81 25.53 1.83
N PRO A 293 -15.70 25.34 0.82
CA PRO A 293 -16.32 26.46 0.11
C PRO A 293 -17.15 27.38 1.01
N VAL A 294 -17.70 26.84 2.11
CA VAL A 294 -18.49 27.61 3.09
C VAL A 294 -17.58 28.46 3.99
N VAL A 295 -16.45 27.90 4.39
CA VAL A 295 -15.52 28.54 5.36
C VAL A 295 -14.59 29.52 4.66
N LEU A 296 -14.12 29.20 3.46
CA LEU A 296 -13.09 29.94 2.73
C LEU A 296 -13.58 30.48 1.37
N PRO A 297 -14.76 31.12 1.27
CA PRO A 297 -15.33 31.53 -0.02
C PRO A 297 -14.45 32.53 -0.77
N LYS A 298 -13.70 33.36 -0.03
CA LYS A 298 -12.78 34.36 -0.60
C LYS A 298 -11.55 33.75 -1.28
N GLN A 299 -11.23 32.50 -1.00
CA GLN A 299 -10.07 31.81 -1.56
C GLN A 299 -10.41 31.04 -2.84
N ILE A 300 -11.69 30.99 -3.23
CA ILE A 300 -12.14 30.42 -4.49
C ILE A 300 -11.76 31.39 -5.61
N LYS A 301 -10.99 30.91 -6.59
CA LYS A 301 -10.62 31.67 -7.79
C LYS A 301 -11.48 31.22 -8.97
N ASP A 302 -11.86 32.16 -9.83
CA ASP A 302 -12.56 31.92 -11.10
C ASP A 302 -13.84 31.06 -10.99
N ASN A 303 -14.50 31.08 -9.82
CA ASN A 303 -15.62 30.21 -9.48
C ASN A 303 -15.33 28.70 -9.59
N ASP A 304 -14.05 28.30 -9.54
CA ASP A 304 -13.63 26.90 -9.54
C ASP A 304 -13.23 26.44 -8.13
N ASN A 305 -14.05 25.59 -7.52
CA ASN A 305 -13.74 25.01 -6.20
C ASN A 305 -12.46 24.15 -6.21
N ILE A 306 -12.03 23.64 -7.36
CA ILE A 306 -10.78 22.89 -7.45
C ILE A 306 -9.58 23.76 -7.06
N SER A 307 -9.59 25.05 -7.38
CA SER A 307 -8.52 25.99 -7.00
C SER A 307 -8.34 26.10 -5.48
N LEU A 308 -9.44 26.06 -4.73
CA LEU A 308 -9.42 26.04 -3.27
C LEU A 308 -8.83 24.74 -2.74
N PHE A 309 -9.13 23.62 -3.37
CA PHE A 309 -8.63 22.32 -2.96
C PHE A 309 -7.15 22.12 -3.25
N GLU A 310 -6.65 22.68 -4.37
CA GLU A 310 -5.21 22.75 -4.66
C GLU A 310 -4.48 23.56 -3.59
N LEU A 311 -5.02 24.72 -3.20
CA LEU A 311 -4.50 25.52 -2.09
C LEU A 311 -4.42 24.72 -0.78
N LEU A 312 -5.50 24.03 -0.41
CA LEU A 312 -5.56 23.23 0.83
C LEU A 312 -4.65 22.00 0.81
N SER A 313 -4.25 21.53 -0.36
CA SER A 313 -3.35 20.38 -0.53
C SER A 313 -1.87 20.73 -0.29
N ASP A 314 -1.53 22.03 -0.27
CA ASP A 314 -0.17 22.50 0.00
C ASP A 314 0.14 22.42 1.51
N PRO A 315 1.21 21.72 1.93
CA PRO A 315 1.59 21.61 3.34
C PRO A 315 1.66 22.94 4.10
N GLU A 316 2.07 24.04 3.44
CA GLU A 316 2.22 25.36 4.06
C GLU A 316 0.88 25.98 4.54
N ASN A 317 -0.26 25.48 4.03
CA ASN A 317 -1.59 26.01 4.35
C ASN A 317 -2.28 25.30 5.52
N GLU A 318 -1.52 24.94 6.56
CA GLU A 318 -2.03 24.25 7.76
C GLU A 318 -3.13 25.04 8.48
N ASP A 319 -2.94 26.36 8.62
CA ASP A 319 -3.92 27.25 9.26
C ASP A 319 -5.28 27.28 8.55
N LEU A 320 -5.29 27.14 7.22
CA LEU A 320 -6.52 27.09 6.44
C LEU A 320 -7.23 25.74 6.60
N ARG A 321 -6.47 24.64 6.65
CA ARG A 321 -7.03 23.30 6.92
C ARG A 321 -7.65 23.23 8.32
N ALA A 322 -6.95 23.76 9.33
CA ALA A 322 -7.45 23.80 10.70
C ALA A 322 -8.78 24.56 10.81
N GLN A 323 -8.95 25.67 10.08
CA GLN A 323 -10.22 26.40 10.04
C GLN A 323 -11.37 25.54 9.47
N VAL A 324 -11.12 24.78 8.41
CA VAL A 324 -12.12 23.87 7.82
C VAL A 324 -12.46 22.74 8.77
N GLU A 325 -11.46 22.13 9.42
CA GLU A 325 -11.63 21.04 10.39
C GLU A 325 -12.47 21.48 11.60
N ILE A 326 -12.12 22.60 12.23
CA ILE A 326 -12.87 23.16 13.36
C ILE A 326 -14.33 23.47 12.96
N PHE A 327 -14.55 23.98 11.75
CA PHE A 327 -15.90 24.23 11.27
C PHE A 327 -16.65 22.92 11.02
N ALA A 328 -16.02 21.93 10.39
CA ALA A 328 -16.64 20.64 10.12
C ALA A 328 -17.06 19.94 11.42
N GLU A 329 -16.21 19.93 12.44
CA GLU A 329 -16.50 19.33 13.76
C GLU A 329 -17.72 19.99 14.43
N LYS A 330 -17.82 21.33 14.34
CA LYS A 330 -18.97 22.07 14.85
C LYS A 330 -20.26 21.82 14.04
N ASN A 331 -20.15 21.33 12.81
CA ASN A 331 -21.26 21.15 11.87
C ASN A 331 -21.42 19.68 11.44
N GLY A 332 -21.33 18.77 12.41
CA GLY A 332 -21.74 17.37 12.25
C GLY A 332 -20.65 16.37 11.88
N LEU A 333 -19.40 16.78 11.74
CA LEU A 333 -18.27 15.86 11.57
C LEU A 333 -17.80 15.35 12.94
N ILE A 334 -17.65 14.04 13.07
CA ILE A 334 -17.06 13.36 14.22
C ILE A 334 -15.82 12.62 13.73
N HIS A 335 -14.65 12.98 14.24
CA HIS A 335 -13.41 12.30 13.91
C HIS A 335 -13.16 11.13 14.87
N ILE A 336 -12.89 9.96 14.31
CA ILE A 336 -12.55 8.73 15.01
C ILE A 336 -11.14 8.35 14.61
N LYS A 337 -10.18 8.64 15.49
CA LYS A 337 -8.80 8.20 15.32
C LYS A 337 -8.70 6.70 15.60
N ASP A 338 -7.98 5.98 14.75
CA ASP A 338 -7.77 4.55 14.95
C ASP A 338 -6.90 4.28 16.18
N THR A 339 -7.37 3.36 17.01
CA THR A 339 -6.64 2.79 18.14
C THR A 339 -6.63 1.26 18.09
N SER A 340 -7.19 0.64 17.05
CA SER A 340 -7.27 -0.81 16.96
C SER A 340 -6.01 -1.44 16.38
N GLY A 341 -5.16 -0.66 15.70
CA GLY A 341 -4.00 -1.17 14.97
C GLY A 341 -4.26 -1.37 13.47
N THR A 342 -5.46 -1.04 12.98
CA THR A 342 -5.72 -1.02 11.52
C THR A 342 -5.01 0.15 10.82
N TYR A 343 -4.74 1.24 11.54
CA TYR A 343 -4.27 2.52 11.05
C TYR A 343 -5.20 3.16 10.01
N ILE A 344 -6.51 2.92 10.14
CA ILE A 344 -7.54 3.50 9.30
C ILE A 344 -8.39 4.44 10.15
N ASP A 345 -8.09 5.73 10.07
CA ASP A 345 -8.93 6.75 10.70
C ASP A 345 -10.28 6.86 9.96
N VAL A 346 -11.30 7.35 10.67
CA VAL A 346 -12.67 7.49 10.16
C VAL A 346 -13.23 8.86 10.51
N GLN A 347 -14.08 9.39 9.63
CA GLN A 347 -14.94 10.54 9.89
C GLN A 347 -16.40 10.11 9.71
N ILE A 348 -17.23 10.37 10.71
CA ILE A 348 -18.68 10.25 10.59
C ILE A 348 -19.22 11.66 10.33
N ILE A 349 -20.04 11.83 9.29
CA ILE A 349 -20.66 13.12 8.96
C ILE A 349 -22.17 12.98 9.07
N ASP A 350 -22.73 13.64 10.07
CA ASP A 350 -24.16 13.84 10.24
C ASP A 350 -24.65 14.96 9.30
N THR A 351 -25.28 14.57 8.18
CA THR A 351 -25.75 15.54 7.18
C THR A 351 -26.94 16.38 7.63
N GLU A 352 -27.60 16.03 8.74
CA GLU A 352 -28.65 16.88 9.31
C GLU A 352 -28.08 18.22 9.79
N LYS A 353 -26.86 18.18 10.34
CA LYS A 353 -26.18 19.34 10.92
C LYS A 353 -25.49 20.22 9.89
N ILE A 354 -25.54 19.86 8.61
CA ILE A 354 -24.94 20.64 7.53
C ILE A 354 -25.96 21.65 7.02
N ASP A 355 -25.59 22.92 7.01
CA ASP A 355 -26.35 23.97 6.34
C ASP A 355 -26.16 23.87 4.82
N LEU A 356 -26.95 22.99 4.19
CA LEU A 356 -26.87 22.71 2.75
C LEU A 356 -27.15 23.95 1.89
N SER A 357 -27.85 24.97 2.41
CA SER A 357 -28.12 26.22 1.67
C SER A 357 -26.84 26.98 1.30
N LYS A 358 -25.76 26.74 2.05
CA LYS A 358 -24.43 27.32 1.80
C LYS A 358 -23.53 26.43 0.94
N THR A 359 -23.97 25.22 0.60
CA THR A 359 -23.21 24.26 -0.18
C THR A 359 -23.76 24.14 -1.61
N LYS A 360 -23.03 23.46 -2.48
CA LYS A 360 -23.54 23.09 -3.81
C LYS A 360 -24.49 21.88 -3.80
N TYR A 361 -24.59 21.19 -2.67
CA TYR A 361 -25.34 19.95 -2.51
C TYR A 361 -26.75 20.24 -2.02
N LYS A 362 -27.73 19.47 -2.52
CA LYS A 362 -29.14 19.57 -2.15
C LYS A 362 -29.74 18.19 -2.26
N PHE A 363 -30.61 17.81 -1.32
CA PHE A 363 -31.42 16.62 -1.46
C PHE A 363 -32.47 16.81 -2.55
N GLU A 364 -32.70 15.78 -3.37
CA GLU A 364 -33.72 15.81 -4.43
C GLU A 364 -35.14 16.05 -3.88
N ASN A 365 -35.42 15.62 -2.64
CA ASN A 365 -36.70 15.79 -1.95
C ASN A 365 -36.49 16.41 -0.56
N ASN A 366 -37.56 17.00 0.01
CA ASN A 366 -37.58 17.34 1.43
C ASN A 366 -37.61 16.03 2.24
N LEU A 367 -36.44 15.57 2.66
CA LEU A 367 -36.26 14.39 3.50
C LEU A 367 -36.57 14.71 4.97
N ASP A 368 -37.29 13.80 5.62
CA ASP A 368 -37.40 13.81 7.07
C ASP A 368 -36.01 13.58 7.69
N ILE A 369 -35.82 14.01 8.95
CA ILE A 369 -34.53 13.91 9.65
C ILE A 369 -33.99 12.47 9.63
N ASP A 370 -34.87 11.50 9.86
CA ASP A 370 -34.53 10.06 9.87
C ASP A 370 -34.16 9.50 8.49
N GLU A 371 -34.51 10.20 7.41
CA GLU A 371 -34.18 9.84 6.04
C GLU A 371 -32.92 10.55 5.53
N ARG A 372 -32.41 11.55 6.26
CA ARG A 372 -31.19 12.25 5.85
C ARG A 372 -29.97 11.34 6.04
N PRO A 373 -29.05 11.28 5.06
CA PRO A 373 -27.96 10.34 5.08
C PRO A 373 -26.92 10.62 6.18
N VAL A 374 -26.19 9.59 6.57
CA VAL A 374 -24.98 9.67 7.39
C VAL A 374 -23.83 9.15 6.56
N LEU A 375 -22.73 9.90 6.49
CA LEU A 375 -21.54 9.47 5.76
C LEU A 375 -20.56 8.84 6.74
N ILE A 376 -20.04 7.66 6.40
CA ILE A 376 -18.87 7.06 7.06
C ILE A 376 -17.72 7.16 6.06
N VAL A 377 -16.79 8.08 6.31
CA VAL A 377 -15.62 8.29 5.45
C VAL A 377 -14.42 7.63 6.13
N MET A 378 -13.85 6.61 5.50
CA MET A 378 -12.68 5.89 6.02
C MET A 378 -11.46 6.14 5.13
N ASP A 379 -10.28 6.21 5.75
CA ASP A 379 -9.01 6.24 5.02
C ASP A 379 -8.76 4.91 4.27
N TYR A 380 -7.74 4.90 3.42
CA TYR A 380 -7.43 3.75 2.57
C TYR A 380 -6.95 2.53 3.38
N ALA A 381 -7.64 1.39 3.19
CA ALA A 381 -7.13 0.08 3.58
C ALA A 381 -6.00 -0.38 2.66
N PHE A 382 -5.20 -1.36 3.13
CA PHE A 382 -4.12 -1.95 2.35
C PHE A 382 -4.36 -3.43 2.02
N GLY A 383 -4.50 -3.76 0.74
CA GLY A 383 -4.62 -5.14 0.27
C GLY A 383 -5.80 -5.90 0.91
N GLU A 384 -5.53 -7.09 1.47
CA GLU A 384 -6.52 -7.95 2.12
C GLU A 384 -7.22 -7.28 3.31
N GLN A 385 -6.60 -6.28 3.96
CA GLN A 385 -7.22 -5.51 5.02
C GLN A 385 -8.55 -4.87 4.60
N ALA A 386 -8.71 -4.53 3.31
CA ALA A 386 -9.96 -4.01 2.75
C ALA A 386 -11.13 -5.00 2.89
N TYR A 387 -10.85 -6.30 2.80
CA TYR A 387 -11.84 -7.34 3.09
C TYR A 387 -12.15 -7.37 4.57
N GLU A 388 -11.12 -7.42 5.43
CA GLU A 388 -11.29 -7.52 6.89
C GLU A 388 -12.15 -6.37 7.43
N THR A 389 -11.80 -5.12 7.13
CA THR A 389 -12.46 -3.93 7.68
C THR A 389 -13.89 -3.79 7.16
N MET A 390 -14.11 -4.00 5.86
CA MET A 390 -15.45 -3.93 5.28
C MET A 390 -16.33 -5.10 5.74
N ASP A 391 -15.79 -6.31 5.88
CA ASP A 391 -16.54 -7.47 6.37
C ASP A 391 -17.02 -7.23 7.81
N GLU A 392 -16.12 -6.78 8.70
CA GLU A 392 -16.46 -6.50 10.09
C GLU A 392 -17.43 -5.31 10.21
N LEU A 393 -17.25 -4.23 9.45
CA LEU A 393 -18.16 -3.08 9.48
C LEU A 393 -19.59 -3.45 9.06
N LEU A 394 -19.73 -4.32 8.05
CA LEU A 394 -21.03 -4.75 7.53
C LEU A 394 -21.68 -5.89 8.35
N LYS A 395 -21.01 -6.43 9.37
CA LYS A 395 -21.65 -7.35 10.33
C LYS A 395 -22.59 -6.58 11.27
N PRO A 396 -23.65 -7.22 11.77
CA PRO A 396 -24.51 -6.61 12.77
C PRO A 396 -23.72 -6.25 14.05
N TYR A 397 -24.10 -5.16 14.71
CA TYR A 397 -23.56 -4.76 16.00
C TYR A 397 -24.38 -5.37 17.13
N ILE A 398 -23.73 -6.09 18.04
CA ILE A 398 -24.38 -6.66 19.21
C ILE A 398 -23.96 -5.81 20.42
N CYS A 399 -24.88 -5.02 20.95
CA CYS A 399 -24.63 -4.20 22.14
C CYS A 399 -24.53 -5.07 23.40
N GLU A 400 -24.00 -4.50 24.49
CA GLU A 400 -23.89 -5.20 25.79
C GLU A 400 -25.21 -5.77 26.31
N ASN A 401 -26.34 -5.11 26.00
CA ASN A 401 -27.68 -5.58 26.35
C ASN A 401 -28.21 -6.72 25.45
N GLY A 402 -27.39 -7.25 24.55
CA GLY A 402 -27.73 -8.34 23.62
C GLY A 402 -28.59 -7.91 22.43
N LYS A 403 -28.88 -6.61 22.27
CA LYS A 403 -29.65 -6.12 21.13
C LYS A 403 -28.79 -6.12 19.88
N ASN A 404 -29.35 -6.67 18.81
CA ASN A 404 -28.70 -6.75 17.52
C ASN A 404 -29.13 -5.59 16.63
N HIS A 405 -28.17 -4.88 16.06
CA HIS A 405 -28.38 -3.71 15.20
C HIS A 405 -27.74 -3.92 13.83
N HIS A 406 -28.54 -3.79 12.78
CA HIS A 406 -28.05 -3.74 11.41
C HIS A 406 -27.84 -2.29 10.98
N LEU A 407 -26.73 -2.03 10.28
CA LEU A 407 -26.49 -0.74 9.64
C LEU A 407 -27.41 -0.62 8.41
N ASN A 408 -28.10 0.52 8.27
CA ASN A 408 -28.93 0.81 7.12
C ASN A 408 -28.08 1.29 5.92
N VAL A 409 -27.27 0.41 5.35
CA VAL A 409 -26.30 0.77 4.30
C VAL A 409 -26.97 0.90 2.93
N GLU A 410 -27.03 2.12 2.40
CA GLU A 410 -27.59 2.43 1.08
C GLU A 410 -26.54 2.40 -0.03
N SER A 411 -25.29 2.76 0.28
CA SER A 411 -24.21 2.66 -0.70
C SER A 411 -22.82 2.50 -0.10
N VAL A 412 -21.94 1.87 -0.87
CA VAL A 412 -20.50 1.81 -0.60
C VAL A 412 -19.74 2.41 -1.78
N SER A 413 -18.90 3.40 -1.51
CA SER A 413 -18.11 4.11 -2.52
C SER A 413 -16.62 3.94 -2.22
N ILE A 414 -15.87 3.41 -3.18
CA ILE A 414 -14.43 3.17 -3.07
C ILE A 414 -13.73 4.06 -4.10
N MET A 415 -12.97 5.02 -3.58
CA MET A 415 -11.97 5.77 -4.33
C MET A 415 -10.59 5.19 -4.02
N GLY A 416 -9.67 5.18 -4.98
CA GLY A 416 -8.31 4.71 -4.73
C GLY A 416 -7.28 5.24 -5.72
N LYS A 417 -6.01 5.01 -5.41
CA LYS A 417 -4.90 5.16 -6.36
C LYS A 417 -4.76 3.86 -7.14
N ALA A 418 -4.41 3.96 -8.42
CA ALA A 418 -4.18 2.79 -9.26
C ALA A 418 -3.09 3.07 -10.29
N GLY A 419 -2.43 2.00 -10.75
CA GLY A 419 -1.62 2.06 -11.96
C GLY A 419 -2.52 2.01 -13.18
N ILE A 420 -2.33 2.92 -14.13
CA ILE A 420 -3.13 2.99 -15.36
C ILE A 420 -2.46 2.21 -16.50
N LEU A 421 -3.24 1.44 -17.25
CA LEU A 421 -2.78 0.74 -18.46
C LEU A 421 -3.28 1.40 -19.75
N GLU A 422 -4.38 2.15 -19.67
CA GLU A 422 -4.96 2.93 -20.76
C GLU A 422 -5.08 4.41 -20.35
N GLY A 423 -4.17 5.27 -20.79
CA GLY A 423 -4.14 6.69 -20.41
C GLY A 423 -2.85 7.10 -19.70
N GLY A 424 -2.88 8.21 -18.98
CA GLY A 424 -1.73 8.79 -18.28
C GLY A 424 -1.97 9.10 -16.80
N LYS A 425 -0.91 9.56 -16.11
CA LYS A 425 -1.01 9.99 -14.70
C LYS A 425 -2.03 11.10 -14.55
N GLY A 426 -2.86 11.02 -13.50
CA GLY A 426 -3.95 11.98 -13.24
C GLY A 426 -5.29 11.65 -13.92
N ASP A 427 -5.33 10.67 -14.83
CA ASP A 427 -6.59 10.20 -15.41
C ASP A 427 -7.39 9.32 -14.46
N ILE A 428 -8.66 9.10 -14.75
CA ILE A 428 -9.59 8.34 -13.91
C ILE A 428 -9.97 7.02 -14.59
N MET A 429 -9.99 5.94 -13.80
CA MET A 429 -10.48 4.63 -14.19
C MET A 429 -11.77 4.30 -13.44
N ILE A 430 -12.83 3.96 -14.19
CA ILE A 430 -14.10 3.49 -13.65
C ILE A 430 -14.23 1.99 -13.96
N PRO A 431 -14.09 1.09 -12.97
CA PRO A 431 -14.19 -0.34 -13.21
C PRO A 431 -15.61 -0.78 -13.58
N SER A 432 -15.66 -1.79 -14.45
CA SER A 432 -16.81 -2.64 -14.74
C SER A 432 -16.74 -3.98 -14.00
N SER A 433 -15.54 -4.39 -13.61
CA SER A 433 -15.26 -5.61 -12.86
C SER A 433 -13.88 -5.54 -12.21
N HIS A 434 -13.65 -6.39 -11.20
CA HIS A 434 -12.35 -6.65 -10.61
C HIS A 434 -11.95 -8.11 -10.86
N ILE A 435 -10.79 -8.31 -11.49
CA ILE A 435 -10.16 -9.61 -11.74
C ILE A 435 -9.14 -9.83 -10.62
N PHE A 436 -9.24 -10.92 -9.86
CA PHE A 436 -8.32 -11.15 -8.75
C PHE A 436 -7.13 -12.01 -9.18
N GLU A 437 -5.96 -11.40 -9.30
CA GLU A 437 -4.74 -12.04 -9.79
C GLU A 437 -4.34 -13.24 -8.93
N GLY A 438 -3.92 -14.32 -9.59
CA GLY A 438 -3.48 -15.55 -8.92
C GLY A 438 -4.63 -16.40 -8.36
N THR A 439 -5.89 -16.04 -8.67
CA THR A 439 -7.08 -16.81 -8.28
C THR A 439 -8.03 -16.98 -9.46
N ALA A 440 -9.08 -17.78 -9.28
CA ALA A 440 -10.19 -17.89 -10.24
C ALA A 440 -11.31 -16.86 -9.96
N ASP A 441 -11.17 -16.03 -8.92
CA ASP A 441 -12.21 -15.13 -8.45
C ASP A 441 -12.29 -13.88 -9.34
N ASN A 442 -13.50 -13.55 -9.76
CA ASN A 442 -13.78 -12.37 -10.59
C ASN A 442 -15.10 -11.74 -10.16
N TYR A 443 -15.11 -10.42 -10.04
CA TYR A 443 -16.21 -9.67 -9.43
C TYR A 443 -16.76 -8.64 -10.41
N PRO A 444 -17.79 -8.96 -11.21
CA PRO A 444 -18.49 -7.98 -12.03
C PRO A 444 -19.30 -7.02 -11.15
N ILE A 445 -19.32 -5.74 -11.52
CA ILE A 445 -19.98 -4.70 -10.73
C ILE A 445 -20.91 -3.83 -11.58
N LYS A 446 -22.05 -3.46 -11.00
CA LYS A 446 -22.93 -2.42 -11.55
C LYS A 446 -22.56 -1.07 -10.93
N ASN A 447 -21.47 -0.49 -11.42
CA ASN A 447 -20.93 0.77 -10.93
C ASN A 447 -21.90 1.94 -11.20
N GLN A 448 -22.22 2.73 -10.18
CA GLN A 448 -23.10 3.90 -10.35
C GLN A 448 -22.38 5.10 -11.00
N LEU A 449 -21.05 5.14 -10.92
CA LEU A 449 -20.25 6.13 -11.65
C LEU A 449 -20.16 5.73 -13.13
N LYS A 450 -20.33 6.70 -14.02
CA LYS A 450 -20.27 6.51 -15.47
C LYS A 450 -19.33 7.54 -16.07
N LYS A 451 -18.58 7.15 -17.10
CA LYS A 451 -17.64 8.03 -17.84
C LYS A 451 -18.25 9.40 -18.19
N LYS A 452 -19.49 9.43 -18.68
CA LYS A 452 -20.20 10.67 -19.05
C LYS A 452 -20.37 11.68 -17.91
N MET A 453 -20.35 11.24 -16.65
CA MET A 453 -20.50 12.12 -15.49
C MET A 453 -19.26 13.01 -15.27
N PHE A 454 -18.15 12.68 -15.92
CA PHE A 454 -16.86 13.36 -15.79
C PHE A 454 -16.53 14.21 -17.04
N GLU A 455 -17.42 14.25 -18.03
CA GLU A 455 -17.25 15.13 -19.20
C GLU A 455 -17.16 16.60 -18.75
N GLY A 456 -16.22 17.33 -19.33
CA GLY A 456 -15.97 18.74 -18.96
C GLY A 456 -15.22 18.95 -17.63
N CYS A 457 -14.87 17.89 -16.89
CA CYS A 457 -14.14 18.00 -15.62
C CYS A 457 -12.61 18.15 -15.77
N GLY A 458 -12.11 18.24 -17.01
CA GLY A 458 -10.68 18.40 -17.32
C GLY A 458 -9.80 17.23 -16.87
N VAL A 459 -10.34 16.01 -16.89
CA VAL A 459 -9.65 14.75 -16.61
C VAL A 459 -10.11 13.72 -17.64
N ALA A 460 -9.19 12.91 -18.20
CA ALA A 460 -9.61 11.82 -19.07
C ALA A 460 -10.13 10.66 -18.23
N VAL A 461 -11.11 9.93 -18.77
CA VAL A 461 -11.78 8.84 -18.06
C VAL A 461 -11.83 7.59 -18.92
N TYR A 462 -11.41 6.48 -18.34
CA TYR A 462 -11.36 5.16 -18.95
C TYR A 462 -12.27 4.18 -18.19
N THR A 463 -12.83 3.21 -18.90
CA THR A 463 -13.79 2.26 -18.32
C THR A 463 -13.49 0.87 -18.85
N GLY A 464 -13.34 -0.10 -17.94
CA GLY A 464 -12.99 -1.47 -18.31
C GLY A 464 -12.84 -2.35 -17.07
N ALA A 465 -12.20 -3.51 -17.20
CA ALA A 465 -11.86 -4.32 -16.05
C ALA A 465 -10.67 -3.70 -15.29
N MET A 466 -10.62 -3.88 -13.97
CA MET A 466 -9.43 -3.62 -13.15
C MET A 466 -8.87 -4.95 -12.67
N VAL A 467 -7.56 -5.04 -12.51
CA VAL A 467 -6.93 -6.20 -11.85
C VAL A 467 -6.58 -5.83 -10.41
N THR A 468 -7.06 -6.64 -9.47
CA THR A 468 -6.62 -6.59 -8.08
C THR A 468 -5.40 -7.49 -7.95
N VAL A 469 -4.24 -6.90 -7.65
CA VAL A 469 -2.97 -7.59 -7.57
C VAL A 469 -2.60 -7.93 -6.13
N LEU A 470 -1.79 -8.98 -5.94
CA LEU A 470 -1.31 -9.38 -4.61
C LEU A 470 -0.34 -8.37 -3.98
N GLY A 471 0.33 -7.58 -4.82
CA GLY A 471 1.26 -6.54 -4.42
C GLY A 471 1.89 -5.86 -5.62
N THR A 472 2.16 -4.56 -5.50
CA THR A 472 2.87 -3.77 -6.53
C THR A 472 4.23 -4.37 -6.86
N SER A 473 4.86 -5.02 -5.89
CA SER A 473 6.17 -5.65 -5.98
C SER A 473 6.21 -6.93 -6.81
N LEU A 474 5.06 -7.37 -7.33
CA LEU A 474 4.92 -8.58 -8.13
C LEU A 474 4.53 -8.27 -9.58
N GLN A 475 4.47 -6.99 -9.96
CA GLN A 475 4.01 -6.58 -11.27
C GLN A 475 5.18 -6.46 -12.26
N ASN A 476 4.97 -6.90 -13.50
CA ASN A 476 5.91 -6.70 -14.60
C ASN A 476 5.18 -6.34 -15.90
N LYS A 477 5.92 -5.75 -16.86
CA LYS A 477 5.35 -5.30 -18.13
C LYS A 477 4.69 -6.41 -18.94
N ASP A 478 5.19 -7.64 -18.90
CA ASP A 478 4.68 -8.72 -19.75
C ASP A 478 3.28 -9.17 -19.32
N ILE A 479 3.06 -9.32 -18.00
CA ILE A 479 1.74 -9.69 -17.49
C ILE A 479 0.73 -8.54 -17.62
N LEU A 480 1.18 -7.30 -17.43
CA LEU A 480 0.33 -6.13 -17.60
C LEU A 480 -0.07 -5.93 -19.07
N LYS A 481 0.87 -6.12 -20.01
CA LYS A 481 0.55 -6.14 -21.45
C LYS A 481 -0.41 -7.26 -21.82
N PHE A 482 -0.32 -8.42 -21.17
CA PHE A 482 -1.29 -9.49 -21.38
C PHE A 482 -2.69 -9.06 -20.92
N PHE A 483 -2.84 -8.53 -19.70
CA PHE A 483 -4.13 -8.05 -19.20
C PHE A 483 -4.71 -6.92 -20.07
N TYR A 484 -3.86 -6.01 -20.54
CA TYR A 484 -4.26 -4.90 -21.39
C TYR A 484 -4.68 -5.35 -22.80
N ASN A 485 -3.86 -6.14 -23.49
CA ASN A 485 -4.06 -6.50 -24.90
C ASN A 485 -4.99 -7.70 -25.14
N SER A 486 -5.27 -8.49 -24.09
CA SER A 486 -6.14 -9.66 -24.20
C SER A 486 -7.63 -9.29 -24.19
N THR A 487 -8.50 -10.30 -24.25
CA THR A 487 -9.95 -10.11 -24.14
C THR A 487 -10.40 -9.55 -22.79
N TRP A 488 -9.52 -9.54 -21.78
CA TRP A 488 -9.80 -8.92 -20.48
C TRP A 488 -9.93 -7.40 -20.58
N LYS A 489 -9.19 -6.76 -21.50
CA LYS A 489 -9.21 -5.30 -21.73
C LYS A 489 -9.13 -4.49 -20.44
N VAL A 490 -8.14 -4.83 -19.62
CA VAL A 490 -7.93 -4.23 -18.32
C VAL A 490 -7.44 -2.80 -18.50
N VAL A 491 -8.08 -1.83 -17.83
CA VAL A 491 -7.72 -0.41 -17.93
C VAL A 491 -6.75 0.05 -16.85
N GLY A 492 -6.59 -0.74 -15.78
CA GLY A 492 -5.70 -0.43 -14.67
C GLY A 492 -5.59 -1.55 -13.65
N LEU A 493 -4.74 -1.34 -12.64
CA LEU A 493 -4.50 -2.26 -11.54
C LEU A 493 -4.41 -1.55 -10.19
N GLU A 494 -4.81 -2.27 -9.15
CA GLU A 494 -4.93 -1.80 -7.77
C GLU A 494 -4.84 -3.01 -6.82
N MET A 495 -4.97 -2.82 -5.50
CA MET A 495 -4.71 -3.89 -4.53
C MET A 495 -5.92 -4.27 -3.67
N GLU A 496 -7.06 -3.57 -3.77
CA GLU A 496 -8.13 -3.66 -2.76
C GLU A 496 -9.51 -4.04 -3.32
N GLY A 497 -9.76 -3.84 -4.62
CA GLY A 497 -11.09 -3.77 -5.20
C GLY A 497 -11.84 -5.09 -5.15
N ALA A 498 -11.17 -6.20 -5.49
CA ALA A 498 -11.72 -7.53 -5.31
C ALA A 498 -12.01 -7.85 -3.83
N HIS A 499 -11.17 -7.37 -2.90
CA HIS A 499 -11.35 -7.57 -1.46
C HIS A 499 -12.59 -6.83 -0.93
N TYR A 500 -12.75 -5.55 -1.28
CA TYR A 500 -13.97 -4.79 -0.95
C TYR A 500 -15.21 -5.44 -1.56
N GLN A 501 -15.16 -5.77 -2.86
CA GLN A 501 -16.32 -6.32 -3.55
C GLN A 501 -16.72 -7.69 -3.01
N LYS A 502 -15.76 -8.51 -2.58
CA LYS A 502 -15.99 -9.76 -1.86
C LYS A 502 -16.75 -9.55 -0.54
N ALA A 503 -16.34 -8.58 0.28
CA ALA A 503 -17.02 -8.27 1.55
C ALA A 503 -18.45 -7.75 1.31
N ILE A 504 -18.60 -6.78 0.41
CA ILE A 504 -19.89 -6.15 0.08
C ILE A 504 -20.88 -7.19 -0.45
N GLN A 505 -20.47 -8.02 -1.42
CA GLN A 505 -21.38 -9.02 -1.97
C GLN A 505 -21.74 -10.11 -0.96
N ALA A 506 -20.80 -10.51 -0.10
CA ALA A 506 -21.07 -11.51 0.94
C ALA A 506 -22.06 -10.96 1.97
N ALA A 507 -21.94 -9.69 2.35
CA ALA A 507 -22.89 -9.04 3.24
C ALA A 507 -24.29 -8.87 2.60
N ALA A 508 -24.35 -8.39 1.36
CA ALA A 508 -25.61 -8.04 0.68
C ALA A 508 -26.36 -9.24 0.10
N LYS A 509 -25.66 -10.22 -0.49
CA LYS A 509 -26.28 -11.29 -1.30
C LYS A 509 -26.29 -12.67 -0.64
N ILE A 510 -25.43 -12.90 0.36
CA ILE A 510 -25.29 -14.22 1.00
C ILE A 510 -25.77 -14.16 2.45
N ARG A 511 -25.20 -13.26 3.25
CA ARG A 511 -25.51 -13.12 4.68
C ARG A 511 -26.80 -12.33 4.92
N GLY A 512 -27.16 -11.43 4.01
CA GLY A 512 -28.32 -10.55 4.18
C GLY A 512 -28.15 -9.54 5.32
N ASN A 513 -26.92 -9.15 5.65
CA ASN A 513 -26.65 -8.19 6.72
C ASN A 513 -27.00 -6.76 6.30
N ILE A 514 -26.93 -6.47 5.01
CA ILE A 514 -27.30 -5.20 4.37
C ILE A 514 -28.19 -5.45 3.16
N SER A 515 -28.80 -4.38 2.64
CA SER A 515 -29.67 -4.43 1.47
C SER A 515 -28.99 -5.04 0.24
N ASP A 516 -29.69 -5.92 -0.48
CA ASP A 516 -29.26 -6.48 -1.76
C ASP A 516 -29.21 -5.43 -2.90
N LYS A 517 -29.87 -4.28 -2.67
CA LYS A 517 -29.89 -3.11 -3.56
C LYS A 517 -28.79 -2.10 -3.27
N VAL A 518 -27.87 -2.39 -2.35
CA VAL A 518 -26.76 -1.50 -2.01
C VAL A 518 -26.04 -1.01 -3.27
N LYS A 519 -25.93 0.31 -3.41
CA LYS A 519 -25.29 0.94 -4.57
C LYS A 519 -23.77 0.90 -4.39
N VAL A 520 -23.04 0.51 -5.43
CA VAL A 520 -21.57 0.54 -5.43
C VAL A 520 -21.03 1.59 -6.37
N ARG A 521 -20.03 2.35 -5.91
CA ARG A 521 -19.28 3.32 -6.70
C ARG A 521 -17.81 2.98 -6.59
N TYR A 522 -17.16 2.72 -7.71
CA TYR A 522 -15.71 2.55 -7.73
C TYR A 522 -15.12 3.53 -8.72
N ALA A 523 -14.06 4.23 -8.32
CA ALA A 523 -13.25 5.03 -9.23
C ALA A 523 -11.83 5.12 -8.70
N TYR A 524 -10.86 5.06 -9.60
CA TYR A 524 -9.46 5.17 -9.26
C TYR A 524 -8.83 6.29 -10.06
N TYR A 525 -7.87 7.01 -9.47
CA TYR A 525 -7.05 7.96 -10.20
C TYR A 525 -5.64 7.42 -10.40
N ALA A 526 -5.09 7.69 -11.58
CA ALA A 526 -3.83 7.14 -12.03
C ALA A 526 -2.64 7.75 -11.29
N SER A 527 -2.00 6.98 -10.41
CA SER A 527 -0.78 7.39 -9.71
C SER A 527 0.48 7.19 -10.53
N ASP A 528 0.46 6.18 -11.38
CA ASP A 528 1.60 5.68 -12.11
C ASP A 528 1.13 4.99 -13.39
N ASN A 529 2.06 4.84 -14.34
CA ASN A 529 1.85 4.03 -15.54
C ASN A 529 2.89 2.90 -15.54
N PRO A 530 2.52 1.69 -15.10
CA PRO A 530 3.48 0.60 -14.97
C PRO A 530 3.92 -0.01 -16.32
N LEU A 531 3.32 0.41 -17.44
CA LEU A 531 3.81 0.05 -18.77
C LEU A 531 4.95 0.96 -19.25
N GLU A 532 5.10 2.14 -18.66
CA GLU A 532 6.16 3.10 -18.95
C GLU A 532 7.32 2.97 -17.96
N THR A 533 8.51 2.67 -18.47
CA THR A 533 9.73 2.59 -17.64
C THR A 533 9.99 3.92 -16.95
N GLY A 534 10.23 3.91 -15.63
CA GLY A 534 10.47 5.15 -14.87
C GLY A 534 9.21 5.96 -14.56
N SER A 535 8.02 5.43 -14.84
CA SER A 535 6.73 6.01 -14.46
C SER A 535 6.02 5.22 -13.35
N THR A 536 6.71 4.32 -12.64
CA THR A 536 6.14 3.46 -11.59
C THR A 536 6.03 4.20 -10.24
N LEU A 537 5.42 3.56 -9.23
CA LEU A 537 5.38 4.08 -7.85
C LEU A 537 6.76 4.34 -7.23
N ALA A 538 7.83 3.72 -7.76
CA ALA A 538 9.20 4.00 -7.33
C ALA A 538 9.70 5.37 -7.80
N SER A 539 9.06 5.96 -8.81
CA SER A 539 9.51 7.16 -9.52
C SER A 539 8.99 8.48 -8.93
N GLY A 540 8.24 8.44 -7.82
CA GLY A 540 7.76 9.64 -7.10
C GLY A 540 6.24 9.70 -6.91
N GLY A 541 5.77 10.63 -6.07
CA GLY A 541 4.33 10.86 -5.84
C GLY A 541 3.66 11.68 -6.95
N LEU A 542 2.32 11.73 -6.99
CA LEU A 542 1.60 12.53 -8.00
C LEU A 542 1.79 14.04 -7.86
N GLY A 543 2.19 14.55 -6.69
CA GLY A 543 2.16 15.99 -6.41
C GLY A 543 0.76 16.59 -6.63
N THR A 544 0.70 17.79 -7.18
CA THR A 544 -0.55 18.52 -7.48
C THR A 544 -1.40 17.86 -8.56
N THR A 545 -0.81 17.06 -9.46
CA THR A 545 -1.52 16.33 -10.52
C THR A 545 -2.60 15.38 -9.97
N GLY A 546 -2.44 14.91 -8.73
CA GLY A 546 -3.42 14.04 -8.07
C GLY A 546 -4.62 14.76 -7.45
N VAL A 547 -4.55 16.08 -7.29
CA VAL A 547 -5.59 16.85 -6.59
C VAL A 547 -6.88 16.85 -7.38
N ARG A 548 -6.87 17.38 -8.61
CA ARG A 548 -8.06 17.48 -9.47
C ARG A 548 -8.83 16.15 -9.60
N PRO A 549 -8.24 15.01 -9.99
CA PRO A 549 -9.00 13.77 -10.13
C PRO A 549 -9.58 13.28 -8.80
N THR A 550 -8.85 13.42 -7.69
CA THR A 550 -9.34 13.06 -6.34
C THR A 550 -10.63 13.82 -6.00
N TYR A 551 -10.63 15.14 -6.20
CA TYR A 551 -11.78 15.97 -5.87
C TYR A 551 -12.94 15.80 -6.87
N VAL A 552 -12.65 15.61 -8.16
CA VAL A 552 -13.70 15.34 -9.15
C VAL A 552 -14.41 14.02 -8.83
N ILE A 553 -13.70 12.93 -8.50
CA ILE A 553 -14.32 11.66 -8.08
C ILE A 553 -15.18 11.89 -6.83
N THR A 554 -14.62 12.56 -5.82
CA THR A 554 -15.30 12.84 -4.56
C THR A 554 -16.60 13.62 -4.78
N GLN A 555 -16.56 14.67 -5.61
CA GLN A 555 -17.72 15.47 -5.95
C GLN A 555 -18.81 14.62 -6.63
N LYS A 556 -18.45 13.75 -7.57
CA LYS A 556 -19.43 12.87 -8.26
C LYS A 556 -20.02 11.80 -7.35
N ILE A 557 -19.28 11.35 -6.33
CA ILE A 557 -19.83 10.47 -5.29
C ILE A 557 -20.87 11.23 -4.47
N LEU A 558 -20.51 12.43 -3.97
CA LEU A 558 -21.38 13.25 -3.13
C LEU A 558 -22.64 13.74 -3.88
N GLU A 559 -22.52 14.11 -5.16
CA GLU A 559 -23.64 14.48 -6.05
C GLU A 559 -24.65 13.35 -6.30
N GLN A 560 -24.33 12.10 -5.96
CA GLN A 560 -25.27 10.97 -6.04
C GLN A 560 -25.79 10.54 -4.66
N ILE A 561 -25.33 11.18 -3.58
CA ILE A 561 -25.75 10.91 -2.20
C ILE A 561 -26.68 12.01 -1.72
N PHE A 562 -26.29 13.26 -1.92
CA PHE A 562 -27.18 14.42 -1.85
C PHE A 562 -28.02 14.47 -3.13
#